data_AF-A0A3B8J913-F1
#
_entry.id   AF-A0A3B8J913-F1
#
_cell.length_a   1.000
_cell.length_b   1.000
_cell.length_c   1.000
_cell.angle_alpha   90.00
_cell.angle_beta   90.00
_cell.angle_gamma   90.00
#
_symmetry.space_group_name_H-M   'P 1'
#
loop_
_entity.id
_entity.type
_entity.pdbx_description
1 polymer ?
#
loop_
_entity_poly.entity_id
_entity_poly.type
_entity_poly.pdbx_seq_one_letter_code
_entity_poly.pdbx_strand_id
1 'polypeptide(L)'
;MKKFWVLGMIWMGALLTGCYSYEALEAAPEPDSQQEILYYGRYTNMAWVPTDYGFFVTRQGDVYSFDLEGNSNQWELPTDEGYALGSLEFNISHNSQLLYNLESEWLARHPEAVQLIAQQVLSQGTSRGADQGSLSLYALYQDPVTEIYQEHLVGAEGDWDVHREGETAEAIQEWLRAVYQEVREIQ
;
A
#
# COMPACT_ATOMS: atom_id res chain seq x y z
N MET A 1 57.39 13.99 16.66
CA MET A 1 57.20 12.70 15.95
C MET A 1 56.46 11.74 16.86
N LYS A 2 55.16 11.53 16.64
CA LYS A 2 54.36 10.49 17.33
C LYS A 2 53.57 9.76 16.24
N LYS A 3 53.89 8.49 16.04
CA LYS A 3 53.25 7.59 15.06
C LYS A 3 51.99 7.02 15.72
N PHE A 4 50.82 7.32 15.18
CA PHE A 4 49.58 6.62 15.53
C PHE A 4 49.35 5.53 14.50
N TRP A 5 49.28 4.29 14.99
CA TRP A 5 48.81 3.14 14.24
C TRP A 5 47.28 3.11 14.32
N VAL A 6 46.60 3.30 13.20
CA VAL A 6 45.16 3.01 13.10
C VAL A 6 45.05 1.61 12.49
N LEU A 7 44.76 0.65 13.37
CA LEU A 7 44.40 -0.71 12.99
C LEU A 7 43.06 -0.68 12.26
N GLY A 8 43.06 -1.26 11.06
CA GLY A 8 41.89 -1.39 10.22
C GLY A 8 40.83 -2.27 10.88
N MET A 9 39.62 -1.74 10.94
CA MET A 9 38.42 -2.48 11.28
C MET A 9 37.76 -2.86 9.95
N ILE A 10 37.98 -4.10 9.52
CA ILE A 10 37.32 -4.68 8.35
C ILE A 10 35.89 -4.99 8.78
N TRP A 11 34.94 -4.17 8.33
CA TRP A 11 33.51 -4.43 8.42
C TRP A 11 33.17 -5.53 7.41
N MET A 12 33.01 -6.75 7.90
CA MET A 12 32.50 -7.87 7.11
C MET A 12 30.97 -7.77 7.14
N GLY A 13 30.42 -6.95 6.23
CA GLY A 13 28.99 -6.89 5.97
C GLY A 13 28.55 -8.25 5.40
N ALA A 14 27.87 -9.03 6.22
CA ALA A 14 27.17 -10.22 5.78
C ALA A 14 26.01 -9.77 4.89
N LEU A 15 26.19 -9.92 3.57
CA LEU A 15 25.12 -9.89 2.58
C LEU A 15 24.17 -11.04 2.90
N LEU A 16 23.08 -10.76 3.61
CA LEU A 16 21.88 -11.59 3.63
C LEU A 16 21.16 -11.40 2.29
N THR A 17 21.74 -11.92 1.22
CA THR A 17 20.99 -12.17 -0.02
C THR A 17 20.09 -13.37 0.26
N GLY A 18 18.88 -13.10 0.72
CA GLY A 18 17.79 -14.07 0.64
C GLY A 18 17.62 -14.45 -0.84
N CYS A 19 17.94 -15.70 -1.17
CA CYS A 19 17.65 -16.26 -2.48
C CYS A 19 16.14 -16.41 -2.62
N TYR A 20 15.44 -15.35 -3.01
CA TYR A 20 14.23 -15.52 -3.78
C TYR A 20 14.67 -16.02 -5.17
N SER A 21 14.24 -17.22 -5.54
CA SER A 21 14.52 -17.78 -6.86
C SER A 21 13.86 -16.90 -7.92
N TYR A 22 14.68 -16.16 -8.67
CA TYR A 22 14.31 -15.27 -9.76
C TYR A 22 13.45 -15.95 -10.86
N GLU A 23 13.47 -17.29 -10.93
CA GLU A 23 12.68 -18.08 -11.88
C GLU A 23 11.16 -17.92 -11.73
N ALA A 24 10.67 -17.41 -10.59
CA ALA A 24 9.24 -17.12 -10.41
C ALA A 24 8.79 -15.73 -10.90
N LEU A 25 9.74 -14.81 -11.20
CA LEU A 25 9.44 -13.46 -11.69
C LEU A 25 9.26 -13.39 -13.22
N GLU A 26 9.78 -14.37 -13.98
CA GLU A 26 9.75 -14.32 -15.46
C GLU A 26 8.35 -14.49 -16.10
N ALA A 27 7.32 -14.82 -15.33
CA ALA A 27 5.95 -15.00 -15.83
C ALA A 27 5.00 -13.86 -15.48
N ALA A 28 5.43 -12.88 -14.68
CA ALA A 28 4.56 -11.77 -14.34
C ALA A 28 4.51 -10.78 -15.51
N PRO A 29 3.32 -10.33 -15.94
CA PRO A 29 3.23 -9.32 -16.98
C PRO A 29 3.97 -8.07 -16.50
N GLU A 30 4.77 -7.48 -17.40
CA GLU A 30 5.38 -6.17 -17.15
C GLU A 30 4.27 -5.20 -16.71
N PRO A 31 4.47 -4.47 -15.60
CA PRO A 31 3.50 -3.50 -15.10
C PRO A 31 3.13 -2.52 -16.21
N ASP A 32 1.84 -2.16 -16.29
CA ASP A 32 1.43 -1.14 -17.24
C ASP A 32 2.15 0.18 -16.93
N SER A 33 2.82 0.72 -17.95
CA SER A 33 3.39 2.06 -17.91
C SER A 33 2.35 3.17 -17.71
N GLN A 34 1.05 2.86 -17.74
CA GLN A 34 -0.04 3.80 -17.53
C GLN A 34 -0.68 3.71 -16.14
N GLN A 35 -0.29 2.75 -15.29
CA GLN A 35 -0.82 2.67 -13.94
C GLN A 35 -0.48 3.93 -13.15
N GLU A 36 -1.50 4.70 -12.79
CA GLU A 36 -1.35 5.96 -12.04
C GLU A 36 -1.40 5.71 -10.54
N ILE A 37 -2.30 4.86 -10.07
CA ILE A 37 -2.54 4.66 -8.63
C ILE A 37 -1.85 3.37 -8.19
N LEU A 38 -0.98 3.47 -7.20
CA LEU A 38 -0.14 2.35 -6.77
C LEU A 38 -0.61 1.75 -5.44
N TYR A 39 -1.01 2.62 -4.51
CA TYR A 39 -1.44 2.22 -3.18
C TYR A 39 -2.61 3.05 -2.72
N TYR A 40 -3.40 2.50 -1.81
CA TYR A 40 -4.40 3.28 -1.10
C TYR A 40 -4.64 2.70 0.29
N GLY A 41 -5.08 3.55 1.20
CA GLY A 41 -5.54 3.16 2.52
C GLY A 41 -6.95 3.70 2.76
N ARG A 42 -7.80 2.91 3.42
CA ARG A 42 -9.18 3.29 3.72
C ARG A 42 -9.51 2.92 5.15
N TYR A 43 -9.92 3.90 5.93
CA TYR A 43 -10.54 3.71 7.23
C TYR A 43 -12.05 3.69 7.08
N THR A 44 -12.69 2.64 7.61
CA THR A 44 -14.15 2.55 7.68
C THR A 44 -14.59 2.29 9.12
N ASN A 45 -15.63 2.96 9.58
CA ASN A 45 -16.31 2.62 10.83
C ASN A 45 -17.81 2.76 10.62
N MET A 46 -18.56 1.73 10.98
CA MET A 46 -20.02 1.68 10.85
C MET A 46 -20.75 1.88 12.18
N ALA A 47 -20.00 2.01 13.29
CA ALA A 47 -20.59 2.24 14.59
C ALA A 47 -20.97 3.70 14.78
N TRP A 48 -22.15 3.94 15.35
CA TRP A 48 -22.70 5.25 15.70
C TRP A 48 -22.96 6.17 14.50
N VAL A 49 -21.93 6.83 13.98
CA VAL A 49 -21.97 7.71 12.81
C VAL A 49 -20.98 7.13 11.82
N PRO A 50 -21.44 6.63 10.65
CA PRO A 50 -20.54 6.04 9.67
C PRO A 50 -19.45 7.02 9.23
N THR A 51 -18.20 6.60 9.34
CA THR A 51 -17.04 7.35 8.85
C THR A 51 -16.31 6.53 7.80
N ASP A 52 -15.90 7.17 6.72
CA ASP A 52 -15.22 6.53 5.60
C ASP A 52 -14.30 7.54 4.94
N TYR A 53 -13.00 7.38 5.15
CA TYR A 53 -11.97 8.31 4.68
C TYR A 53 -10.68 7.55 4.44
N GLY A 54 -9.73 8.18 3.77
CA GLY A 54 -8.47 7.51 3.47
C GLY A 54 -7.55 8.33 2.60
N PHE A 55 -6.68 7.63 1.88
CA PHE A 55 -5.71 8.23 0.98
C PHE A 55 -5.39 7.34 -0.21
N PHE A 56 -4.89 7.96 -1.27
CA PHE A 56 -4.29 7.33 -2.43
C PHE A 56 -2.84 7.80 -2.59
N VAL A 57 -1.98 6.92 -3.10
CA VAL A 57 -0.62 7.24 -3.50
C VAL A 57 -0.46 6.95 -4.98
N THR A 58 -0.12 7.98 -5.75
CA THR A 58 0.11 7.84 -7.18
C THR A 58 1.55 7.43 -7.49
N ARG A 59 1.79 7.05 -8.73
CA ARG A 59 3.11 6.69 -9.26
C ARG A 59 4.10 7.84 -9.21
N GLN A 60 3.62 9.08 -9.32
CA GLN A 60 4.42 10.29 -9.19
C GLN A 60 4.71 10.63 -7.72
N GLY A 61 4.14 9.88 -6.77
CA GLY A 61 4.27 10.10 -5.35
C GLY A 61 3.26 11.08 -4.79
N ASP A 62 2.26 11.52 -5.57
CA ASP A 62 1.24 12.41 -5.04
C ASP A 62 0.34 11.65 -4.05
N VAL A 63 0.14 12.25 -2.89
CA VAL A 63 -0.77 11.76 -1.84
C VAL A 63 -2.04 12.58 -1.87
N TYR A 64 -3.13 11.89 -2.20
CA TYR A 64 -4.48 12.46 -2.13
C TYR A 64 -5.18 11.90 -0.91
N SER A 65 -5.81 12.75 -0.09
CA SER A 65 -6.77 12.26 0.92
C SER A 65 -8.17 12.28 0.35
N PHE A 66 -9.06 11.43 0.87
CA PHE A 66 -10.49 11.51 0.58
C PHE A 66 -11.29 11.38 1.87
N ASP A 67 -12.48 11.96 1.87
CA ASP A 67 -13.46 11.87 2.95
C ASP A 67 -14.87 11.74 2.37
N LEU A 68 -15.56 10.66 2.73
CA LEU A 68 -16.88 10.29 2.24
C LEU A 68 -17.97 10.46 3.30
N GLU A 69 -17.72 11.20 4.39
CA GLU A 69 -18.70 11.44 5.45
C GLU A 69 -20.10 11.80 4.88
N GLY A 70 -21.04 10.86 5.01
CA GLY A 70 -22.43 11.00 4.54
C GLY A 70 -22.66 10.82 3.03
N ASN A 71 -21.61 10.60 2.23
CA ASN A 71 -21.64 10.49 0.76
C ASN A 71 -21.05 9.19 0.22
N SER A 72 -21.03 8.11 1.00
CA SER A 72 -20.49 6.80 0.58
C SER A 72 -21.10 6.22 -0.71
N ASN A 73 -22.30 6.67 -1.09
CA ASN A 73 -22.94 6.31 -2.38
C ASN A 73 -22.21 6.88 -3.61
N GLN A 74 -21.24 7.78 -3.43
CA GLN A 74 -20.43 8.36 -4.51
C GLN A 74 -19.14 7.59 -4.74
N TRP A 75 -18.82 6.59 -3.91
CA TRP A 75 -17.65 5.74 -4.12
C TRP A 75 -18.01 4.61 -5.07
N GLU A 76 -17.33 4.55 -6.22
CA GLU A 76 -17.43 3.38 -7.09
C GLU A 76 -16.75 2.20 -6.38
N LEU A 77 -17.46 1.06 -6.31
CA LEU A 77 -16.98 -0.15 -5.65
C LEU A 77 -16.31 -1.09 -6.67
N PRO A 78 -15.36 -1.93 -6.22
CA PRO A 78 -14.78 -2.92 -7.11
C PRO A 78 -15.83 -3.98 -7.46
N THR A 79 -15.69 -4.55 -8.63
CA THR A 79 -16.37 -5.79 -9.02
C THR A 79 -15.62 -7.00 -8.44
N ASP A 80 -16.16 -8.21 -8.65
CA ASP A 80 -15.46 -9.45 -8.29
C ASP A 80 -14.08 -9.58 -8.99
N GLU A 81 -13.88 -8.87 -10.10
CA GLU A 81 -12.63 -8.86 -10.87
C GLU A 81 -11.67 -7.75 -10.43
N GLY A 82 -12.16 -6.76 -9.66
CA GLY A 82 -11.41 -5.56 -9.25
C GLY A 82 -12.09 -4.26 -9.69
N TYR A 83 -11.36 -3.14 -9.61
CA TYR A 83 -11.84 -1.84 -10.08
C TYR A 83 -11.58 -1.68 -11.58
N ALA A 84 -12.57 -1.22 -12.34
CA ALA A 84 -12.29 -0.72 -13.68
C ALA A 84 -11.39 0.52 -13.60
N LEU A 85 -10.53 0.73 -14.61
CA LEU A 85 -9.62 1.89 -14.68
C LEU A 85 -10.30 3.22 -14.32
N GLY A 86 -11.42 3.52 -14.98
CA GLY A 86 -12.17 4.75 -14.75
C GLY A 86 -12.78 4.88 -13.35
N SER A 87 -12.98 3.78 -12.62
CA SER A 87 -13.61 3.82 -11.29
C SER A 87 -12.70 4.38 -10.21
N LEU A 88 -11.42 3.98 -10.20
CA LEU A 88 -10.46 4.54 -9.26
C LEU A 88 -10.09 5.98 -9.61
N GLU A 89 -9.93 6.29 -10.91
CA GLU A 89 -9.75 7.67 -11.37
C GLU A 89 -10.94 8.56 -10.98
N PHE A 90 -12.17 8.04 -11.11
CA PHE A 90 -13.36 8.71 -10.63
C PHE A 90 -13.28 8.97 -9.12
N ASN A 91 -12.98 7.93 -8.32
CA ASN A 91 -12.86 8.03 -6.86
C ASN A 91 -11.76 9.02 -6.41
N ILE A 92 -10.66 9.15 -7.15
CA ILE A 92 -9.67 10.22 -6.89
C ILE A 92 -10.21 11.57 -7.32
N SER A 93 -10.77 11.70 -8.53
CA SER A 93 -11.23 13.00 -9.03
C SER A 93 -12.38 13.60 -8.20
N HIS A 94 -13.14 12.74 -7.50
CA HIS A 94 -14.28 13.12 -6.67
C HIS A 94 -13.93 13.02 -5.19
N ASN A 95 -14.04 14.14 -4.46
CA ASN A 95 -13.83 14.21 -3.01
C ASN A 95 -12.41 13.87 -2.54
N SER A 96 -11.41 13.92 -3.42
CA SER A 96 -10.02 13.89 -3.01
C SER A 96 -9.35 15.26 -3.02
N GLN A 97 -8.40 15.45 -2.11
CA GLN A 97 -7.56 16.63 -2.01
C GLN A 97 -6.10 16.21 -2.07
N LEU A 98 -5.34 16.80 -3.00
CA LEU A 98 -3.88 16.68 -3.01
C LEU A 98 -3.33 17.30 -1.73
N LEU A 99 -2.62 16.50 -0.93
CA LEU A 99 -2.00 16.95 0.32
C LEU A 99 -0.53 17.30 0.12
N TYR A 100 0.26 16.37 -0.42
CA TYR A 100 1.69 16.52 -0.63
C TYR A 100 2.20 15.52 -1.66
N ASN A 101 3.47 15.65 -2.03
CA ASN A 101 4.19 14.71 -2.88
C ASN A 101 5.28 14.02 -2.05
N LEU A 102 5.41 12.71 -2.21
CA LEU A 102 6.37 11.88 -1.49
C LEU A 102 7.45 11.36 -2.46
N GLU A 103 8.70 11.42 -2.02
CA GLU A 103 9.79 10.70 -2.66
C GLU A 103 10.01 9.38 -1.91
N SER A 104 9.75 8.24 -2.56
CA SER A 104 9.93 6.92 -1.95
C SER A 104 10.47 5.91 -2.96
N GLU A 105 11.44 5.11 -2.52
CA GLU A 105 11.96 3.99 -3.30
C GLU A 105 10.89 2.93 -3.58
N TRP A 106 9.84 2.85 -2.75
CA TRP A 106 8.72 1.94 -2.96
C TRP A 106 7.93 2.24 -4.24
N LEU A 107 7.86 3.50 -4.67
CA LEU A 107 7.19 3.86 -5.93
C LEU A 107 7.91 3.25 -7.14
N ALA A 108 9.25 3.26 -7.13
CA ALA A 108 10.05 2.69 -8.20
C ALA A 108 10.05 1.16 -8.17
N ARG A 109 9.98 0.55 -6.98
CA ARG A 109 9.92 -0.92 -6.79
C ARG A 109 8.51 -1.49 -6.79
N HIS A 110 7.49 -0.66 -7.00
CA HIS A 110 6.10 -1.06 -6.87
C HIS A 110 5.75 -2.34 -7.66
N PRO A 111 6.14 -2.49 -8.94
CA PRO A 111 5.83 -3.70 -9.71
C PRO A 111 6.36 -4.99 -9.09
N GLU A 112 7.61 -4.99 -8.63
CA GLU A 112 8.23 -6.14 -7.97
C GLU A 112 7.56 -6.40 -6.61
N ALA A 113 7.28 -5.32 -5.88
CA ALA A 113 6.70 -5.42 -4.55
C ALA A 113 5.26 -5.95 -4.55
N VAL A 114 4.42 -5.51 -5.50
CA VAL A 114 3.03 -5.98 -5.58
C VAL A 114 2.95 -7.45 -5.95
N GLN A 115 3.85 -7.93 -6.84
CA GLN A 115 3.96 -9.35 -7.16
C GLN A 115 4.38 -10.18 -5.93
N LEU A 116 5.38 -9.71 -5.18
CA LEU A 116 5.81 -10.37 -3.95
C LEU A 116 4.68 -10.43 -2.93
N ILE A 117 3.97 -9.31 -2.70
CA ILE A 117 2.80 -9.21 -1.81
C ILE A 117 1.70 -10.19 -2.24
N ALA A 118 1.37 -10.26 -3.52
CA ALA A 118 0.32 -11.12 -4.05
C ALA A 118 0.58 -12.61 -3.75
N GLN A 119 1.84 -13.02 -3.68
CA GLN A 119 2.28 -14.39 -3.38
C GLN A 119 2.35 -14.71 -1.88
N GLN A 120 2.35 -13.69 -1.00
CA GLN A 120 2.45 -13.91 0.45
C GLN A 120 1.12 -14.40 1.03
N VAL A 121 1.22 -15.22 2.07
CA VAL A 121 0.06 -15.69 2.83
C VAL A 121 -0.47 -14.55 3.71
N LEU A 122 -1.79 -14.37 3.74
CA LEU A 122 -2.43 -13.49 4.71
C LEU A 122 -2.54 -14.21 6.05
N SER A 123 -2.12 -13.55 7.12
CA SER A 123 -2.19 -14.08 8.49
C SER A 123 -3.64 -14.44 8.86
N GLN A 124 -3.79 -15.30 9.87
CA GLN A 124 -5.11 -15.49 10.46
C GLN A 124 -5.59 -14.18 11.10
N GLY A 125 -6.86 -13.84 10.87
CA GLY A 125 -7.48 -12.67 11.46
C GLY A 125 -7.60 -12.80 12.97
N THR A 126 -7.10 -11.79 13.69
CA THR A 126 -7.22 -11.70 15.14
C THR A 126 -8.23 -10.60 15.49
N SER A 127 -9.33 -10.96 16.15
CA SER A 127 -10.26 -9.95 16.67
C SER A 127 -9.60 -9.16 17.79
N ARG A 128 -9.70 -7.83 17.73
CA ARG A 128 -9.15 -6.93 18.74
C ARG A 128 -10.23 -6.24 19.58
N GLY A 129 -11.44 -6.15 19.05
CA GLY A 129 -12.57 -5.53 19.72
C GLY A 129 -13.76 -5.39 18.80
N ALA A 130 -14.67 -4.51 19.19
CA ALA A 130 -15.82 -4.10 18.40
C ALA A 130 -15.88 -2.57 18.36
N ASP A 131 -16.46 -2.04 17.29
CA ASP A 131 -16.71 -0.61 17.07
C ASP A 131 -15.44 0.25 16.96
N GLN A 132 -14.26 -0.35 16.72
CA GLN A 132 -13.00 0.38 16.49
C GLN A 132 -12.88 0.89 15.04
N GLY A 133 -13.69 0.35 14.13
CA GLY A 133 -13.53 0.53 12.70
C GLY A 133 -12.41 -0.35 12.14
N SER A 134 -12.03 -0.12 10.89
CA SER A 134 -10.98 -0.86 10.20
C SER A 134 -10.21 0.06 9.27
N LEU A 135 -8.90 0.18 9.49
CA LEU A 135 -7.97 0.72 8.50
C LEU A 135 -7.47 -0.44 7.64
N SER A 136 -7.80 -0.44 6.35
CA SER A 136 -7.31 -1.42 5.38
C SER A 136 -6.32 -0.76 4.43
N LEU A 137 -5.20 -1.42 4.15
CA LEU A 137 -4.09 -0.92 3.34
C LEU A 137 -3.89 -1.85 2.14
N TYR A 138 -3.85 -1.28 0.94
CA TYR A 138 -3.83 -2.04 -0.31
C TYR A 138 -2.68 -1.60 -1.22
N ALA A 139 -2.11 -2.59 -1.90
CA ALA A 139 -1.31 -2.39 -3.10
C ALA A 139 -2.17 -2.74 -4.32
N LEU A 140 -2.11 -1.92 -5.36
CA LEU A 140 -2.90 -2.10 -6.56
C LEU A 140 -2.02 -2.62 -7.70
N TYR A 141 -2.56 -3.51 -8.52
CA TYR A 141 -1.92 -3.94 -9.76
C TYR A 141 -2.92 -3.78 -10.92
N GLN A 142 -2.56 -3.01 -11.94
CA GLN A 142 -3.37 -2.88 -13.14
C GLN A 142 -2.97 -3.96 -14.14
N ASP A 143 -3.95 -4.78 -14.55
CA ASP A 143 -3.79 -5.69 -15.68
C ASP A 143 -3.82 -4.87 -17.00
N PRO A 144 -2.73 -4.86 -17.79
CA PRO A 144 -2.63 -4.06 -19.02
C PRO A 144 -3.55 -4.55 -20.15
N VAL A 145 -4.12 -5.77 -20.05
CA VAL A 145 -5.01 -6.34 -21.06
C VAL A 145 -6.46 -6.02 -20.76
N THR A 146 -6.86 -6.10 -19.50
CA THR A 146 -8.24 -5.89 -19.06
C THR A 146 -8.50 -4.47 -18.57
N GLU A 147 -7.46 -3.69 -18.30
CA GLU A 147 -7.53 -2.36 -17.68
C GLU A 147 -8.25 -2.40 -16.31
N ILE A 148 -8.14 -3.53 -15.61
CA ILE A 148 -8.72 -3.74 -14.29
C ILE A 148 -7.61 -3.65 -13.24
N TYR A 149 -7.86 -2.86 -12.20
CA TYR A 149 -7.05 -2.82 -11.00
C TYR A 149 -7.45 -3.93 -10.03
N GLN A 150 -6.51 -4.83 -9.79
CA GLN A 150 -6.60 -5.84 -8.74
C GLN A 150 -6.09 -5.29 -7.43
N GLU A 151 -6.82 -5.59 -6.37
CA GLU A 151 -6.47 -5.18 -5.01
C GLU A 151 -5.73 -6.29 -4.27
N HIS A 152 -4.54 -5.97 -3.79
CA HIS A 152 -3.80 -6.84 -2.90
C HIS A 152 -3.79 -6.20 -1.51
N LEU A 153 -4.64 -6.74 -0.62
CA LEU A 153 -4.62 -6.36 0.79
C LEU A 153 -3.22 -6.61 1.35
N VAL A 154 -2.57 -5.55 1.81
CA VAL A 154 -1.27 -5.60 2.50
C VAL A 154 -1.48 -5.93 3.97
N GLY A 155 -2.45 -5.25 4.59
CA GLY A 155 -2.89 -5.51 5.95
C GLY A 155 -4.11 -4.69 6.32
N ALA A 156 -4.74 -5.05 7.43
CA ALA A 156 -5.81 -4.28 8.04
C ALA A 156 -5.72 -4.33 9.57
N GLU A 157 -6.18 -3.26 10.22
CA GLU A 157 -6.20 -3.09 11.68
C GLU A 157 -7.48 -2.45 12.16
N GLY A 158 -7.91 -2.80 13.38
CA GLY A 158 -9.06 -2.19 14.03
C GLY A 158 -9.90 -3.25 14.73
N ASP A 159 -11.10 -3.55 14.24
CA ASP A 159 -11.92 -4.64 14.76
C ASP A 159 -11.25 -6.01 14.54
N TRP A 160 -10.57 -6.15 13.40
CA TRP A 160 -9.78 -7.31 13.03
C TRP A 160 -8.40 -6.88 12.56
N ASP A 161 -7.37 -7.57 13.06
CA ASP A 161 -6.00 -7.40 12.60
C ASP A 161 -5.64 -8.56 11.66
N VAL A 162 -5.20 -8.22 10.46
CA VAL A 162 -4.61 -9.13 9.45
C VAL A 162 -3.42 -8.46 8.79
N HIS A 163 -2.43 -9.23 8.38
CA HIS A 163 -1.28 -8.73 7.61
C HIS A 163 -0.77 -9.83 6.69
N ARG A 164 -0.12 -9.46 5.58
CA ARG A 164 0.62 -10.43 4.79
C ARG A 164 1.97 -10.73 5.44
N GLU A 165 2.32 -12.00 5.47
CA GLU A 165 3.59 -12.46 6.01
C GLU A 165 4.75 -12.09 5.08
N GLY A 166 5.93 -11.77 5.63
CA GLY A 166 7.15 -11.55 4.84
C GLY A 166 7.65 -10.11 4.85
N GLU A 167 8.98 -9.96 4.76
CA GLU A 167 9.67 -8.69 5.01
C GLU A 167 9.21 -7.55 4.08
N THR A 168 8.92 -7.84 2.81
CA THR A 168 8.44 -6.82 1.85
C THR A 168 7.02 -6.33 2.19
N ALA A 169 6.13 -7.24 2.59
CA ALA A 169 4.77 -6.88 2.96
C ALA A 169 4.76 -6.06 4.27
N GLU A 170 5.56 -6.47 5.26
CA GLU A 170 5.72 -5.76 6.52
C GLU A 170 6.24 -4.33 6.31
N ALA A 171 7.29 -4.18 5.49
CA ALA A 171 7.88 -2.87 5.21
C ALA A 171 6.90 -1.93 4.48
N ILE A 172 6.11 -2.46 3.52
CA ILE A 172 5.09 -1.67 2.84
C ILE A 172 3.93 -1.34 3.77
N GLN A 173 3.51 -2.26 4.64
CA GLN A 173 2.47 -1.98 5.62
C GLN A 173 2.91 -0.85 6.56
N GLU A 174 4.14 -0.91 7.09
CA GLU A 174 4.69 0.13 7.97
C GLU A 174 4.76 1.48 7.25
N TRP A 175 5.23 1.50 6.00
CA TRP A 175 5.27 2.72 5.21
C TRP A 175 3.86 3.29 4.96
N LEU A 176 2.88 2.48 4.57
CA LEU A 176 1.51 2.92 4.35
C LEU A 176 0.82 3.40 5.64
N ARG A 177 1.13 2.80 6.79
CA ARG A 177 0.70 3.33 8.10
C ARG A 177 1.29 4.70 8.36
N ALA A 178 2.56 4.92 8.05
CA ALA A 178 3.18 6.23 8.23
C ALA A 178 2.50 7.30 7.35
N VAL A 179 2.22 6.98 6.09
CA VAL A 179 1.44 7.85 5.18
C VAL A 179 0.06 8.14 5.78
N TYR A 180 -0.64 7.12 6.27
CA TYR A 180 -1.94 7.29 6.92
C TYR A 180 -1.86 8.27 8.11
N GLN A 181 -0.90 8.12 9.01
CA GLN A 181 -0.75 9.01 10.16
C GLN A 181 -0.51 10.46 9.73
N GLU A 182 0.36 10.67 8.74
CA GLU A 182 0.64 12.01 8.19
C GLU A 182 -0.61 12.65 7.57
N VAL A 183 -1.37 11.88 6.78
CA VAL A 183 -2.66 12.33 6.22
C VAL A 183 -3.62 12.77 7.32
N ARG A 184 -3.69 12.02 8.43
CA ARG A 184 -4.55 12.33 9.59
C ARG A 184 -4.10 13.55 10.39
N GLU A 185 -2.83 13.93 10.32
CA GLU A 185 -2.33 15.14 10.98
C GLU A 185 -2.63 16.41 10.16
N ILE A 186 -2.83 16.27 8.85
CA ILE A 186 -3.12 17.39 7.94
C ILE A 186 -4.61 17.75 7.94
N GLN A 187 -5.50 16.75 8.10
CA GLN A 187 -6.96 16.93 8.13
C GLN A 187 -7.47 17.39 9.50
#